data_AF-J9BPX2-F1
#
_entry.id   AF-J9BPX2-F1
#
_cell.length_a   1.000
_cell.length_b   1.000
_cell.length_c   1.000
_cell.angle_alpha   90.00
_cell.angle_beta   90.00
_cell.angle_gamma   90.00
#
_symmetry.space_group_name_H-M   'P 1'
#
loop_
_entity.id
_entity.type
_entity.pdbx_description
1 polymer ?
#
loop_
_entity_poly.entity_id
_entity_poly.type
_entity_poly.pdbx_seq_one_letter_code
_entity_poly.pdbx_strand_id
1 'polypeptide(L)'
;MKDILKITVSLAGHTVGTLQMTPERDRCVFEYDKEWMVDGFSISPWELPLQTGLIYSKENNLGGGFAAFEDSMPDGYGLYLLDRMLRREGSSLGELSPLQRLSLVGRSGMGALCYQPEVSQEQTSNLTDNDFDELQLKALDVLSEKSDADVSFLYYNSRNSGGARPKAVFKDADGTD
;
A
#
# COMPACT_ATOMS: atom_id res chain seq x y z
N MET A 1 9.84 -13.49 -0.48
CA MET A 1 9.18 -12.72 0.59
C MET A 1 8.58 -13.66 1.64
N LYS A 2 8.52 -13.29 2.93
CA LYS A 2 7.82 -14.11 3.94
C LYS A 2 6.32 -14.17 3.63
N ASP A 3 5.70 -15.31 3.92
CA ASP A 3 4.27 -15.49 3.76
C ASP A 3 3.52 -14.69 4.83
N ILE A 4 2.47 -13.95 4.43
CA ILE A 4 1.66 -13.11 5.31
C ILE A 4 0.21 -13.53 5.15
N LEU A 5 -0.32 -14.17 6.20
CA LEU A 5 -1.66 -14.77 6.21
C LEU A 5 -2.70 -13.95 6.97
N LYS A 6 -2.23 -12.97 7.75
CA LYS A 6 -3.07 -12.07 8.53
C LYS A 6 -2.44 -10.68 8.58
N ILE A 7 -3.26 -9.65 8.39
CA ILE A 7 -2.90 -8.26 8.66
C ILE A 7 -3.95 -7.57 9.52
N THR A 8 -3.51 -6.64 10.35
CA THR A 8 -4.36 -5.69 11.07
C THR A 8 -4.51 -4.44 10.21
N VAL A 9 -5.76 -3.99 10.06
CA VAL A 9 -6.10 -2.73 9.39
C VAL A 9 -6.45 -1.71 10.47
N SER A 10 -5.84 -0.54 10.41
CA SER A 10 -6.08 0.56 11.35
C SER A 10 -6.31 1.88 10.63
N LEU A 11 -7.05 2.80 11.24
CA LEU A 11 -7.31 4.14 10.75
C LEU A 11 -6.99 5.15 11.85
N ALA A 12 -6.10 6.10 11.57
CA ALA A 12 -5.66 7.10 12.55
C ALA A 12 -5.26 6.50 13.92
N GLY A 13 -4.55 5.37 13.90
CA GLY A 13 -4.09 4.66 15.11
C GLY A 13 -5.12 3.77 15.80
N HIS A 14 -6.38 3.76 15.36
CA HIS A 14 -7.43 2.90 15.90
C HIS A 14 -7.57 1.64 15.03
N THR A 15 -7.66 0.47 15.66
CA THR A 15 -7.87 -0.78 14.92
C THR A 15 -9.26 -0.80 14.32
N VAL A 16 -9.34 -0.92 12.99
CA VAL A 16 -10.60 -1.05 12.25
C VAL A 16 -11.02 -2.52 12.24
N GLY A 17 -10.07 -3.42 12.03
CA GLY A 17 -10.35 -4.84 11.96
C GLY A 17 -9.16 -5.66 11.50
N THR A 18 -9.43 -6.94 11.24
CA THR A 18 -8.45 -7.92 10.82
C THR A 18 -8.79 -8.45 9.42
N LEU A 19 -7.81 -8.46 8.53
CA LEU A 19 -7.88 -9.10 7.22
C LEU A 19 -7.03 -10.37 7.20
N GLN A 20 -7.57 -11.47 6.70
CA GLN A 20 -6.91 -12.77 6.61
C GLN A 20 -7.14 -13.42 5.26
N MET A 21 -6.22 -14.28 4.84
CA MET A 21 -6.41 -15.14 3.67
C MET A 21 -7.22 -16.38 4.07
N THR A 22 -8.10 -16.88 3.19
CA THR A 22 -8.72 -18.20 3.38
C THR A 22 -7.69 -19.33 3.30
N PRO A 23 -7.95 -20.50 3.90
CA PRO A 23 -7.07 -21.67 3.76
C PRO A 23 -6.79 -22.05 2.30
N GLU A 24 -7.78 -21.86 1.42
CA GLU A 24 -7.72 -22.14 -0.02
C GLU A 24 -6.92 -21.09 -0.81
N ARG A 25 -6.61 -19.93 -0.19
CA ARG A 25 -5.92 -18.78 -0.81
C ARG A 25 -6.61 -18.21 -2.06
N ASP A 26 -7.93 -18.34 -2.13
CA ASP A 26 -8.76 -17.87 -3.25
C ASP A 26 -9.45 -16.51 -2.96
N ARG A 27 -9.55 -16.13 -1.69
CA ARG A 27 -10.21 -14.92 -1.21
C ARG A 27 -9.69 -14.51 0.18
N CYS A 28 -10.01 -13.29 0.57
CA CYS A 28 -9.75 -12.77 1.91
C CYS A 28 -11.04 -12.76 2.73
N VAL A 29 -10.86 -12.79 4.04
CA VAL A 29 -11.90 -12.59 5.03
C VAL A 29 -11.53 -11.40 5.91
N PHE A 30 -12.49 -10.53 6.13
CA PHE A 30 -12.36 -9.36 7.00
C PHE A 30 -13.34 -9.45 8.17
N GLU A 31 -12.89 -9.08 9.35
CA GLU A 31 -13.71 -8.95 10.55
C GLU A 31 -13.44 -7.59 11.20
N TYR A 32 -14.49 -6.82 11.45
CA TYR A 32 -14.40 -5.56 12.18
C TYR A 32 -13.97 -5.80 13.63
N ASP A 33 -13.16 -4.89 14.16
CA ASP A 33 -12.82 -4.89 15.57
C ASP A 33 -14.05 -4.54 16.43
N LYS A 34 -14.15 -5.14 17.62
CA LYS A 34 -15.28 -4.93 18.52
C LYS A 34 -15.41 -3.49 18.97
N GLU A 35 -14.29 -2.78 19.17
CA GLU A 35 -14.30 -1.38 19.56
C GLU A 35 -14.71 -0.48 18.39
N TRP A 36 -14.23 -0.80 17.18
CA TRP A 36 -14.66 -0.11 15.96
C TRP A 36 -16.15 -0.28 15.67
N MET A 37 -16.73 -1.42 16.03
CA MET A 37 -18.16 -1.67 15.86
C MET A 37 -19.05 -0.78 16.74
N VAL A 38 -18.53 -0.18 17.82
CA VAL A 38 -19.33 0.66 18.73
C VAL A 38 -19.51 2.07 18.16
N ASP A 39 -18.40 2.72 17.78
CA ASP A 39 -18.38 4.15 17.42
C ASP A 39 -17.77 4.43 16.03
N GLY A 40 -17.32 3.39 15.32
CA GLY A 40 -16.72 3.49 14.01
C GLY A 40 -17.73 3.56 12.88
N PHE A 41 -17.24 3.37 11.66
CA PHE A 41 -18.05 3.41 10.44
C PHE A 41 -17.60 2.34 9.44
N SER A 42 -18.45 2.08 8.45
CA SER A 42 -18.11 1.18 7.36
C SER A 42 -17.03 1.79 6.46
N ILE A 43 -15.93 1.07 6.24
CA ILE A 43 -14.85 1.51 5.33
C ILE A 43 -15.35 1.59 3.88
N SER A 44 -16.22 0.67 3.48
CA SER A 44 -16.88 0.67 2.18
C SER A 44 -18.28 0.08 2.36
N PRO A 45 -19.36 0.89 2.40
CA PRO A 45 -20.71 0.41 2.71
C PRO A 45 -21.19 -0.76 1.83
N TRP A 46 -20.67 -0.83 0.60
CA TRP A 46 -21.03 -1.87 -0.36
C TRP A 46 -20.21 -3.16 -0.23
N GLU A 47 -18.93 -3.05 0.14
CA GLU A 47 -18.01 -4.18 0.18
C GLU A 47 -17.74 -4.68 1.61
N LEU A 48 -17.76 -3.76 2.56
CA LEU A 48 -17.44 -3.92 3.98
C LEU A 48 -18.53 -3.24 4.84
N PRO A 49 -19.82 -3.63 4.75
CA PRO A 49 -20.87 -3.05 5.59
C PRO A 49 -20.51 -3.23 7.08
N LEU A 50 -20.81 -2.23 7.91
CA LEU A 50 -20.51 -2.29 9.34
C LEU A 50 -21.44 -3.32 10.02
N GLN A 51 -20.96 -4.54 10.19
CA GLN A 51 -21.71 -5.66 10.74
C GLN A 51 -20.80 -6.61 11.51
N THR A 52 -21.39 -7.38 12.42
CA THR A 52 -20.68 -8.43 13.15
C THR A 52 -20.41 -9.65 12.29
N GLY A 53 -19.29 -10.31 12.52
CA GLY A 53 -18.92 -11.56 11.87
C GLY A 53 -18.02 -11.38 10.65
N LEU A 54 -17.80 -12.49 9.95
CA LEU A 54 -16.85 -12.58 8.85
C LEU A 54 -17.46 -12.06 7.54
N ILE A 55 -16.76 -11.13 6.90
CA ILE A 55 -17.08 -10.62 5.56
C ILE A 55 -16.08 -11.25 4.59
N TYR A 56 -16.56 -11.83 3.49
CA TYR A 56 -15.71 -12.48 2.50
C TYR A 56 -15.63 -11.63 1.24
N SER A 57 -14.43 -11.49 0.69
CA SER A 57 -14.24 -10.88 -0.62
C SER A 57 -14.72 -11.81 -1.75
N LYS A 58 -14.76 -11.27 -2.97
CA LYS A 58 -15.10 -12.05 -4.16
C LYS A 58 -13.92 -12.96 -4.55
N GLU A 59 -14.22 -14.22 -4.82
CA GLU A 59 -13.25 -15.22 -5.28
C GLU A 59 -12.50 -14.74 -6.53
N ASN A 60 -11.18 -14.92 -6.55
CA ASN A 60 -10.29 -14.63 -7.69
C ASN A 60 -10.30 -13.19 -8.23
N ASN A 61 -11.05 -12.27 -7.61
CA ASN A 61 -11.02 -10.86 -7.97
C ASN A 61 -9.89 -10.17 -7.21
N LEU A 62 -9.02 -9.43 -7.92
CA LEU A 62 -7.86 -8.75 -7.33
C LEU A 62 -6.96 -9.70 -6.49
N GLY A 63 -6.78 -10.95 -6.93
CA GLY A 63 -6.03 -11.96 -6.15
C GLY A 63 -6.73 -12.41 -4.87
N GLY A 64 -8.05 -12.21 -4.79
CA GLY A 64 -8.86 -12.50 -3.61
C GLY A 64 -8.96 -11.34 -2.62
N GLY A 65 -8.45 -10.15 -2.94
CA GLY A 65 -8.52 -8.98 -2.06
C GLY A 65 -9.89 -8.30 -2.02
N PHE A 66 -10.03 -7.32 -1.11
CA PHE A 66 -11.13 -6.34 -1.14
C PHE A 66 -10.68 -5.13 -1.94
N ALA A 67 -11.52 -4.67 -2.87
CA ALA A 67 -11.24 -3.48 -3.67
C ALA A 67 -10.98 -2.24 -2.79
N ALA A 68 -11.73 -2.10 -1.69
CA ALA A 68 -11.57 -1.00 -0.73
C ALA A 68 -10.18 -0.93 -0.10
N PHE A 69 -9.49 -2.07 0.06
CA PHE A 69 -8.12 -2.09 0.57
C PHE A 69 -7.11 -2.02 -0.57
N GLU A 70 -7.36 -2.67 -1.70
CA GLU A 70 -6.48 -2.62 -2.88
C GLU A 70 -6.35 -1.19 -3.45
N ASP A 71 -7.31 -0.31 -3.21
CA ASP A 71 -7.23 1.13 -3.55
C ASP A 71 -6.08 1.86 -2.82
N SER A 72 -5.49 1.27 -1.78
CA SER A 72 -4.29 1.81 -1.12
C SER A 72 -2.98 1.43 -1.82
N MET A 73 -3.03 0.55 -2.82
CA MET A 73 -1.86 0.25 -3.63
C MET A 73 -1.48 1.48 -4.47
N PRO A 74 -0.17 1.65 -4.77
CA PRO A 74 0.22 2.59 -5.81
C PRO A 74 -0.45 2.22 -7.14
N ASP A 75 -0.51 3.20 -8.04
CA ASP A 75 -0.93 3.01 -9.44
C ASP A 75 0.26 3.17 -10.39
N GLY A 76 0.01 2.95 -11.69
CA GLY A 76 0.88 3.29 -12.83
C GLY A 76 2.37 3.46 -12.52
N TYR A 77 2.82 4.68 -12.22
CA TYR A 77 4.24 4.94 -11.95
C TYR A 77 4.75 4.30 -10.64
N GLY A 78 3.98 4.38 -9.56
CA GLY A 78 4.34 3.73 -8.29
C GLY A 78 4.37 2.20 -8.42
N LEU A 79 3.42 1.61 -9.16
CA LEU A 79 3.46 0.16 -9.48
C LEU A 79 4.69 -0.20 -10.31
N TYR A 80 5.03 0.63 -11.28
CA TYR A 80 6.23 0.44 -12.10
C TYR A 80 7.51 0.45 -11.26
N LEU A 81 7.64 1.39 -10.33
CA LEU A 81 8.77 1.43 -9.39
C LEU A 81 8.78 0.21 -8.47
N LEU A 82 7.63 -0.17 -7.92
CA LEU A 82 7.49 -1.33 -7.04
C LEU A 82 7.86 -2.63 -7.74
N ASP A 83 7.41 -2.83 -8.98
CA ASP A 83 7.74 -4.01 -9.80
C ASP A 83 9.26 -4.10 -10.01
N ARG A 84 9.93 -2.97 -10.30
CA ARG A 84 11.39 -2.92 -10.43
C ARG A 84 12.10 -3.26 -9.12
N MET A 85 11.63 -2.75 -7.99
CA MET A 85 12.18 -3.11 -6.67
C MET A 85 12.06 -4.62 -6.41
N LEU A 86 10.87 -5.18 -6.63
CA LEU A 86 10.64 -6.61 -6.40
C LEU A 86 11.48 -7.49 -7.34
N ARG A 87 11.64 -7.12 -8.60
CA ARG A 87 12.49 -7.85 -9.56
C ARG A 87 13.95 -7.88 -9.13
N ARG A 88 14.48 -6.80 -8.55
CA ARG A 88 15.84 -6.75 -7.99
C ARG A 88 16.02 -7.74 -6.84
N GLU A 89 14.96 -8.04 -6.12
CA GLU A 89 14.91 -9.05 -5.05
C GLU A 89 14.53 -10.45 -5.54
N GLY A 90 14.37 -10.65 -6.85
CA GLY A 90 14.01 -11.93 -7.45
C GLY A 90 12.53 -12.33 -7.27
N SER A 91 11.64 -11.35 -7.12
CA SER A 91 10.18 -11.55 -7.03
C SER A 91 9.44 -10.65 -8.03
N SER A 92 8.11 -10.75 -8.09
CA SER A 92 7.27 -9.88 -8.92
C SER A 92 5.94 -9.57 -8.24
N LEU A 93 5.29 -8.46 -8.65
CA LEU A 93 4.00 -8.05 -8.08
C LEU A 93 2.91 -9.12 -8.21
N GLY A 94 2.91 -9.86 -9.32
CA GLY A 94 1.90 -10.88 -9.61
C GLY A 94 1.99 -12.12 -8.72
N GLU A 95 3.12 -12.33 -8.05
CA GLU A 95 3.34 -13.45 -7.12
C GLU A 95 2.89 -13.13 -5.69
N LEU A 96 2.64 -11.84 -5.40
CA LEU A 96 2.31 -11.39 -4.06
C LEU A 96 0.81 -11.58 -3.77
N SER A 97 0.52 -12.08 -2.58
CA SER A 97 -0.85 -12.10 -2.06
C SER A 97 -1.36 -10.68 -1.79
N PRO A 98 -2.68 -10.44 -1.78
CA PRO A 98 -3.27 -9.18 -1.30
C PRO A 98 -2.68 -8.68 0.02
N LEU A 99 -2.46 -9.60 0.98
CA LEU A 99 -1.91 -9.24 2.28
C LEU A 99 -0.43 -8.82 2.20
N GLN A 100 0.37 -9.47 1.37
CA GLN A 100 1.76 -9.06 1.13
C GLN A 100 1.83 -7.70 0.46
N ARG A 101 0.97 -7.45 -0.54
CA ARG A 101 0.84 -6.15 -1.21
C ARG A 101 0.51 -5.03 -0.22
N LEU A 102 -0.52 -5.22 0.60
CA LEU A 102 -0.89 -4.26 1.65
C LEU A 102 0.21 -4.08 2.71
N SER A 103 0.96 -5.14 3.02
CA SER A 103 2.08 -5.05 3.96
C SER A 103 3.26 -4.23 3.40
N LEU A 104 3.43 -4.17 2.07
CA LEU A 104 4.39 -3.26 1.41
C LEU A 104 3.93 -1.80 1.47
N VAL A 105 2.62 -1.55 1.46
CA VAL A 105 2.06 -0.20 1.68
C VAL A 105 2.26 0.23 3.13
N GLY A 106 1.98 -0.68 4.07
CA GLY A 106 2.27 -0.49 5.49
C GLY A 106 1.57 0.73 6.09
N ARG A 107 2.32 1.55 6.83
CA ARG A 107 1.85 2.81 7.44
C ARG A 107 2.18 4.06 6.61
N SER A 108 2.93 3.88 5.54
CA SER A 108 3.52 4.96 4.74
C SER A 108 2.71 5.28 3.47
N GLY A 109 1.63 4.53 3.23
CA GLY A 109 0.71 4.77 2.13
C GLY A 109 -0.09 6.06 2.28
N MET A 110 -0.55 6.58 1.15
CA MET A 110 -1.46 7.72 1.09
C MET A 110 -2.81 7.36 1.72
N GLY A 111 -3.47 8.35 2.33
CA GLY A 111 -4.73 8.15 3.04
C GLY A 111 -4.53 7.87 4.52
N ALA A 112 -5.57 7.33 5.18
CA ALA A 112 -5.60 7.16 6.64
C ALA A 112 -5.48 5.70 7.08
N LEU A 113 -5.58 4.74 6.16
CA LEU A 113 -5.48 3.31 6.45
C LEU A 113 -4.02 2.89 6.57
N CYS A 114 -3.74 2.10 7.60
CA CYS A 114 -2.43 1.53 7.89
C CYS A 114 -2.55 0.01 8.04
N TYR A 115 -1.57 -0.71 7.49
CA TYR A 115 -1.54 -2.16 7.43
C TYR A 115 -0.36 -2.73 8.22
N GLN A 116 -0.61 -3.75 9.04
CA GLN A 116 0.42 -4.40 9.86
C GLN A 116 0.33 -5.93 9.77
N PRO A 117 1.44 -6.68 9.68
CA PRO A 117 2.82 -6.21 9.77
C PRO A 117 3.27 -5.39 8.55
N GLU A 118 4.11 -4.39 8.78
CA GLU A 118 4.77 -3.65 7.71
C GLU A 118 5.97 -4.46 7.21
N VAL A 119 6.08 -4.66 5.89
CA VAL A 119 7.30 -5.14 5.25
C VAL A 119 8.17 -3.91 5.05
N SER A 120 9.20 -3.77 5.89
CA SER A 120 10.09 -2.61 5.86
C SER A 120 10.72 -2.46 4.48
N GLN A 121 10.44 -1.33 3.84
CA GLN A 121 11.21 -0.86 2.71
C GLN A 121 12.39 -0.04 3.23
N GLU A 122 13.48 0.01 2.48
CA GLU A 122 14.62 0.87 2.80
C GLU A 122 14.13 2.30 2.97
N GLN A 123 14.15 2.81 4.20
CA GLN A 123 13.86 4.21 4.46
C GLN A 123 14.99 5.03 3.85
N THR A 124 14.68 5.75 2.79
CA THR A 124 15.61 6.71 2.19
C THR A 124 15.44 8.08 2.83
N SER A 125 16.30 9.03 2.47
CA SER A 125 16.12 10.43 2.86
C SER A 125 14.77 10.97 2.36
N ASN A 126 14.13 11.80 3.18
CA ASN A 126 12.97 12.60 2.77
C ASN A 126 13.43 13.73 1.83
N LEU A 127 12.52 14.17 0.96
CA LEU A 127 12.71 15.34 0.13
C LEU A 127 12.85 16.62 0.96
N THR A 128 13.70 17.51 0.49
CA THR A 128 13.86 18.89 0.93
C THR A 128 13.48 19.84 -0.20
N ASP A 129 13.29 21.13 0.11
CA ASP A 129 12.89 22.16 -0.87
C ASP A 129 13.83 22.28 -2.08
N ASN A 130 15.08 21.82 -1.97
CA ASN A 130 16.08 21.93 -3.02
C ASN A 130 16.16 20.69 -3.94
N ASP A 131 15.34 19.66 -3.69
CA ASP A 131 15.52 18.35 -4.34
C ASP A 131 14.66 18.16 -5.60
N PHE A 132 13.80 19.12 -5.97
CA PHE A 132 12.82 18.91 -7.05
C PHE A 132 13.44 18.71 -8.44
N ASP A 133 14.49 19.46 -8.78
CA ASP A 133 15.20 19.29 -10.05
C ASP A 133 15.91 17.93 -10.11
N GLU A 134 16.54 17.52 -9.00
CA GLU A 134 17.17 16.21 -8.89
C GLU A 134 16.14 15.09 -8.98
N LEU A 135 14.98 15.24 -8.33
CA LEU A 135 13.88 14.29 -8.38
C LEU A 135 13.38 14.08 -9.82
N GLN A 136 13.25 15.16 -10.60
CA GLN A 136 12.86 15.06 -12.00
C GLN A 136 13.91 14.27 -12.80
N LEU A 137 15.19 14.58 -12.64
CA LEU A 137 16.27 13.88 -13.35
C LEU A 137 16.29 12.39 -13.01
N LYS A 138 16.15 12.04 -11.72
CA LYS A 138 16.04 10.65 -11.27
C LYS A 138 14.84 9.94 -11.89
N ALA A 139 13.68 10.57 -11.89
CA ALA A 139 12.48 10.00 -12.50
C ALA A 139 12.66 9.75 -14.01
N LEU A 140 13.30 10.67 -14.73
CA LEU A 140 13.62 10.52 -16.15
C LEU A 140 14.64 9.42 -16.42
N ASP A 141 15.69 9.32 -15.60
CA ASP A 141 16.71 8.26 -15.72
C ASP A 141 16.11 6.86 -15.49
N VAL A 142 15.18 6.72 -14.53
CA VAL A 142 14.45 5.46 -14.33
C VAL A 142 13.49 5.19 -15.49
N LEU A 143 12.68 6.18 -15.91
CA LEU A 143 11.71 6.02 -17.01
C LEU A 143 12.36 5.69 -18.36
N SER A 144 13.57 6.22 -18.60
CA SER A 144 14.36 5.92 -19.80
C SER A 144 15.16 4.62 -19.70
N GLU A 145 14.98 3.86 -18.61
CA GLU A 145 15.68 2.61 -18.29
C GLU A 145 17.21 2.74 -18.25
N LYS A 146 17.71 3.97 -18.02
CA LYS A 146 19.14 4.26 -17.94
C LYS A 146 19.75 3.81 -16.62
N SER A 147 18.98 3.85 -15.53
CA SER A 147 19.45 3.48 -14.18
C SER A 147 18.29 3.05 -13.27
N ASP A 148 18.56 2.09 -12.38
CA ASP A 148 17.65 1.63 -11.32
C ASP A 148 18.09 2.10 -9.92
N ALA A 149 19.15 2.91 -9.85
CA ALA A 149 19.78 3.31 -8.59
C ALA A 149 18.80 4.04 -7.65
N ASP A 150 17.95 4.88 -8.20
CA ASP A 150 17.05 5.75 -7.43
C ASP A 150 15.61 5.21 -7.30
N VAL A 151 15.33 3.98 -7.76
CA VAL A 151 13.98 3.41 -7.72
C VAL A 151 13.41 3.39 -6.30
N SER A 152 14.18 2.93 -5.31
CA SER A 152 13.75 2.90 -3.91
C SER A 152 13.46 4.30 -3.36
N PHE A 153 14.30 5.28 -3.71
CA PHE A 153 14.14 6.68 -3.30
C PHE A 153 12.88 7.30 -3.90
N LEU A 154 12.63 7.09 -5.19
CA LEU A 154 11.45 7.58 -5.88
C LEU A 154 10.18 6.92 -5.35
N TYR A 155 10.22 5.60 -5.10
CA TYR A 155 9.08 4.87 -4.56
C TYR A 155 8.75 5.37 -3.14
N TYR A 156 9.74 5.44 -2.26
CA TYR A 156 9.57 5.92 -0.89
C TYR A 156 8.93 7.31 -0.84
N ASN A 157 9.43 8.24 -1.65
CA ASN A 157 8.91 9.61 -1.70
C ASN A 157 7.60 9.73 -2.49
N SER A 158 7.16 8.72 -3.24
CA SER A 158 5.84 8.69 -3.89
C SER A 158 4.68 8.43 -2.91
N ARG A 159 4.97 7.85 -1.73
CA ARG A 159 3.99 7.49 -0.67
C ARG A 159 2.77 6.72 -1.18
N ASN A 160 2.94 5.85 -2.18
CA ASN A 160 1.86 5.09 -2.82
C ASN A 160 0.72 5.97 -3.36
N SER A 161 1.02 7.21 -3.75
CA SER A 161 0.01 8.06 -4.35
C SER A 161 -0.47 7.46 -5.69
N GLY A 162 -1.79 7.37 -5.88
CA GLY A 162 -2.41 6.80 -7.09
C GLY A 162 -2.18 7.65 -8.35
N GLY A 163 -2.63 7.20 -9.52
CA GLY A 163 -2.39 7.83 -10.84
C GLY A 163 -1.10 7.40 -11.58
N ALA A 164 -1.01 7.76 -12.87
CA ALA A 164 -0.07 7.14 -13.81
C ALA A 164 1.28 7.85 -14.04
N ARG A 165 1.47 9.06 -13.51
CA ARG A 165 2.65 9.90 -13.77
C ARG A 165 3.61 9.92 -12.58
N PRO A 166 4.92 10.22 -12.81
CA PRO A 166 5.85 10.52 -11.73
C PRO A 166 5.32 11.58 -10.78
N LYS A 167 5.41 11.28 -9.49
CA LYS A 167 4.91 12.11 -8.41
C LYS A 167 5.70 11.81 -7.13
N ALA A 168 5.74 12.80 -6.26
CA ALA A 168 6.20 12.66 -4.90
C ALA A 168 5.27 13.42 -3.97
N VAL A 169 5.22 12.98 -2.72
CA VAL A 169 4.56 13.70 -1.63
C VAL A 169 5.65 14.42 -0.87
N PHE A 170 5.51 15.73 -0.77
CA PHE A 170 6.40 16.61 -0.05
C PHE A 170 5.67 17.17 1.17
N LYS A 171 6.40 17.36 2.26
CA LYS A 171 5.92 18.06 3.45
C LYS A 171 6.83 19.25 3.68
N ASP A 172 6.28 20.45 3.63
CA ASP A 172 7.00 21.67 3.93
C ASP A 172 7.32 21.80 5.43
N ALA A 173 8.15 22.77 5.78
CA ALA A 173 8.53 23.03 7.17
C ALA A 173 7.36 23.54 8.02
N ASP A 174 6.39 24.21 7.40
CA ASP A 174 5.29 24.89 8.07
C ASP A 174 4.05 23.98 8.27
N GLY A 175 4.03 22.80 7.65
CA GLY A 175 2.95 21.82 7.74
C GLY A 175 1.65 22.31 7.10
N THR A 176 1.74 23.24 6.15
CA THR A 176 0.60 23.72 5.38
C THR A 176 0.45 22.85 4.14
N ASP A 177 -0.65 22.08 4.09
CA ASP A 177 -1.09 21.36 2.89
C ASP A 177 -1.39 22.32 1.72
#